data_AF-M7BLC6-F1
#
_entry.id   AF-M7BLC6-F1
#
_cell.length_a   1.000
_cell.length_b   1.000
_cell.length_c   1.000
_cell.angle_alpha   90.00
_cell.angle_beta   90.00
_cell.angle_gamma   90.00
#
_symmetry.space_group_name_H-M   'P 1'
#
loop_
_entity.id
_entity.type
_entity.pdbx_description
1 polymer ?
#
loop_
_entity_poly.entity_id
_entity_poly.type
_entity_poly.pdbx_seq_one_letter_code
_entity_poly.pdbx_strand_id
1 'polypeptide(L)'
;MFTVLLHMSPDSSLAYHLLGKVIKCKAAVAWEPKKPFSIEEVEVAPPKAQEVRIKILATGICRSDDHVISGAFAVPFPVILGHEAAGVVESVGEGVTYVKPGDKVIPLFVPQCGECSSCVSSKGNLCTKNDLGAACGLMNDGTTRFTCKGKQIHQFASTSTFTEYTVVHETSVAKIDAVAPPEKVCLIGCGFSTGYGAALNSAKVERGSTCAVFGLGGVGLSVVMGCKAAGASRIIGVDINKGKFAKAKELGATECINPQDFTKPIEDVLMELTGGNGVDYSFEVIGRTDTMILVLCDIAMVQQVRDTTGDAVLALAKELTGKLSSKTTQLA
;
A
#
# COMPACT_ATOMS: atom_id res chain seq x y z
N MET A 1 -9.79 7.98 -26.57
CA MET A 1 -8.59 7.74 -25.74
C MET A 1 -7.66 8.93 -25.96
N PHE A 2 -7.83 10.00 -25.19
CA PHE A 2 -6.99 11.20 -25.30
C PHE A 2 -6.01 11.20 -24.12
N THR A 3 -4.79 10.75 -24.38
CA THR A 3 -3.66 10.92 -23.46
C THR A 3 -3.04 12.28 -23.76
N VAL A 4 -3.21 13.25 -22.88
CA VAL A 4 -2.47 14.52 -22.96
C VAL A 4 -1.08 14.27 -22.36
N LEU A 5 -0.12 13.94 -23.23
CA LEU A 5 1.30 13.93 -22.89
C LEU A 5 1.79 15.37 -22.79
N LEU A 6 1.95 15.87 -21.57
CA LEU A 6 2.72 17.09 -21.33
C LEU A 6 4.21 16.77 -21.50
N HIS A 7 4.71 16.91 -22.71
CA HIS A 7 6.15 16.92 -22.99
C HIS A 7 6.68 18.31 -22.62
N MET A 8 7.21 18.46 -21.41
CA MET A 8 7.93 19.67 -21.00
C MET A 8 9.43 19.40 -21.02
N SER A 9 10.16 20.20 -21.79
CA SER A 9 11.62 20.25 -21.81
C SER A 9 12.18 20.60 -20.42
N PRO A 10 13.35 20.05 -20.03
CA PRO A 10 13.98 20.38 -18.76
C PRO A 10 14.69 21.74 -18.90
N ASP A 11 13.96 22.82 -18.66
CA ASP A 11 14.58 24.13 -18.52
C ASP A 11 15.16 24.26 -17.10
N SER A 12 16.47 23.98 -16.98
CA SER A 12 17.20 24.03 -15.71
C SER A 12 17.20 25.41 -15.05
N SER A 13 16.85 26.47 -15.79
CA SER A 13 16.77 27.84 -15.27
C SER A 13 15.59 28.05 -14.31
N LEU A 14 14.47 27.34 -14.51
CA LEU A 14 13.28 27.44 -13.66
C LEU A 14 13.49 26.79 -12.28
N ALA A 15 14.30 25.72 -12.23
CA ALA A 15 14.59 24.97 -11.01
C ALA A 15 15.34 25.79 -9.95
N TYR A 16 16.27 26.67 -10.36
CA TYR A 16 17.00 27.53 -9.42
C TYR A 16 16.14 28.63 -8.80
N HIS A 17 15.03 29.04 -9.44
CA HIS A 17 14.23 30.15 -8.95
C HIS A 17 13.29 29.79 -7.78
N LEU A 18 13.06 28.50 -7.52
CA LEU A 18 12.15 27.99 -6.49
C LEU A 18 12.86 27.53 -5.20
N LEU A 19 14.19 27.47 -5.21
CA LEU A 19 15.00 27.09 -4.04
C LEU A 19 14.70 28.00 -2.84
N GLY A 20 14.32 27.38 -1.72
CA GLY A 20 14.00 28.10 -0.48
C GLY A 20 12.69 28.89 -0.49
N LYS A 21 11.89 28.83 -1.56
CA LYS A 21 10.62 29.55 -1.68
C LYS A 21 9.42 28.64 -1.50
N VAL A 22 8.29 29.21 -1.11
CA VAL A 22 6.99 28.53 -1.16
C VAL A 22 6.61 28.29 -2.63
N ILE A 23 6.12 27.10 -2.94
CA ILE A 23 5.57 26.75 -4.26
C ILE A 23 4.04 26.79 -4.18
N LYS A 24 3.41 27.44 -5.16
CA LYS A 24 1.97 27.33 -5.40
C LYS A 24 1.75 26.30 -6.49
N CYS A 25 0.97 25.26 -6.21
CA CYS A 25 0.73 24.17 -7.15
C CYS A 25 -0.63 23.52 -6.93
N LYS A 26 -1.06 22.65 -7.85
CA LYS A 26 -2.32 21.92 -7.71
C LYS A 26 -2.17 20.73 -6.76
N ALA A 27 -3.19 20.50 -5.95
CA ALA A 27 -3.35 19.28 -5.17
C ALA A 27 -4.83 18.85 -5.11
N ALA A 28 -5.05 17.56 -4.85
CA ALA A 28 -6.37 17.01 -4.54
C ALA A 28 -6.56 16.98 -3.02
N VAL A 29 -7.23 18.00 -2.49
CA VAL A 29 -7.49 18.15 -1.05
C VAL A 29 -8.76 17.41 -0.67
N ALA A 30 -8.66 16.52 0.31
CA ALA A 30 -9.83 15.93 0.97
C ALA A 30 -10.18 16.80 2.18
N TRP A 31 -11.31 17.51 2.10
CA TRP A 31 -11.75 18.41 3.17
C TRP A 31 -12.44 17.68 4.31
N GLU A 32 -13.20 16.64 4.00
CA GLU A 32 -14.01 15.86 4.93
C GLU A 32 -14.14 14.41 4.43
N PRO A 33 -14.38 13.43 5.32
CA PRO A 33 -14.72 12.07 4.90
C PRO A 33 -15.96 12.02 4.00
N LYS A 34 -16.01 11.04 3.10
CA LYS A 34 -17.13 10.74 2.19
C LYS A 34 -17.51 11.89 1.24
N LYS A 35 -16.61 12.85 1.04
CA LYS A 35 -16.72 13.90 0.03
C LYS A 35 -15.72 13.65 -1.10
N PRO A 36 -16.03 14.06 -2.34
CA PRO A 36 -15.05 14.06 -3.42
C PRO A 36 -13.83 14.91 -3.06
N PHE A 37 -12.68 14.59 -3.64
CA PHE A 37 -11.51 15.46 -3.58
C PHE A 37 -11.81 16.80 -4.27
N SER A 38 -11.28 17.89 -3.71
CA SER A 38 -11.28 19.20 -4.35
C SER A 38 -9.91 19.45 -4.99
N ILE A 39 -9.88 19.70 -6.30
CA ILE A 39 -8.63 20.08 -6.99
C ILE A 39 -8.41 21.58 -6.78
N GLU A 40 -7.43 21.93 -5.95
CA GLU A 40 -7.21 23.30 -5.50
C GLU A 40 -5.74 23.71 -5.64
N GLU A 41 -5.50 25.02 -5.69
CA GLU A 41 -4.15 25.56 -5.50
C GLU A 41 -3.78 25.50 -4.02
N VAL A 42 -2.64 24.91 -3.72
CA VAL A 42 -2.06 24.82 -2.38
C VAL A 42 -0.69 25.47 -2.34
N GLU A 43 -0.27 25.87 -1.16
CA GLU A 43 1.07 26.38 -0.86
C GLU A 43 1.90 25.28 -0.20
N VAL A 44 3.04 24.96 -0.82
CA VAL A 44 4.01 23.97 -0.34
C VAL A 44 5.26 24.70 0.14
N ALA A 45 5.49 24.66 1.45
CA ALA A 45 6.68 25.26 2.07
C ALA A 45 7.99 24.62 1.54
N PRO A 46 9.13 25.33 1.59
CA PRO A 46 10.43 24.72 1.33
C PRO A 46 10.76 23.63 2.37
N PRO A 47 11.62 22.65 2.02
CA PRO A 47 12.06 21.63 2.97
C PRO A 47 12.91 22.25 4.08
N LYS A 48 12.66 21.85 5.33
CA LYS A 48 13.54 22.13 6.48
C LYS A 48 14.69 21.11 6.54
N ALA A 49 15.51 21.17 7.58
CA ALA A 49 16.56 20.18 7.82
C ALA A 49 16.01 18.74 7.75
N GLN A 50 16.75 17.84 7.11
CA GLN A 50 16.42 16.43 6.88
C GLN A 50 15.14 16.20 6.05
N GLU A 51 14.69 17.20 5.29
CA GLU A 51 13.52 17.09 4.42
C GLU A 51 13.89 17.21 2.94
N VAL A 52 13.04 16.60 2.11
CA VAL A 52 13.21 16.55 0.66
C VAL A 52 11.90 17.00 0.03
N ARG A 53 11.97 17.99 -0.85
CA ARG A 53 10.83 18.41 -1.66
C ARG A 53 10.89 17.73 -3.02
N ILE A 54 9.81 17.06 -3.38
CA ILE A 54 9.70 16.19 -4.56
C ILE A 54 8.64 16.75 -5.48
N LYS A 55 8.97 16.90 -6.77
CA LYS A 55 7.99 17.07 -7.83
C LYS A 55 7.43 15.70 -8.21
N ILE A 56 6.14 15.49 -8.00
CA ILE A 56 5.48 14.22 -8.32
C ILE A 56 5.29 14.13 -9.84
N LEU A 57 5.68 12.99 -10.42
CA LEU A 57 5.56 12.72 -11.86
C LEU A 57 4.44 11.73 -12.16
N ALA A 58 4.22 10.76 -11.28
CA ALA A 58 3.12 9.81 -11.36
C ALA A 58 2.73 9.33 -9.96
N THR A 59 1.43 9.13 -9.74
CA THR A 59 0.88 8.54 -8.52
C THR A 59 -0.20 7.53 -8.88
N GLY A 60 -0.18 6.36 -8.25
CA GLY A 60 -1.25 5.37 -8.30
C GLY A 60 -2.38 5.73 -7.33
N ILE A 61 -3.56 5.16 -7.57
CA ILE A 61 -4.70 5.23 -6.65
C ILE A 61 -4.83 3.87 -6.00
N CYS A 62 -4.54 3.79 -4.71
CA CYS A 62 -4.62 2.56 -3.94
C CYS A 62 -5.92 2.52 -3.12
N ARG A 63 -6.40 1.31 -2.81
CA ARG A 63 -7.59 1.11 -1.98
C ARG A 63 -7.43 1.77 -0.60
N SER A 64 -6.21 1.84 -0.06
CA SER A 64 -5.95 2.49 1.22
C SER A 64 -6.25 3.99 1.20
N ASP A 65 -6.10 4.68 0.07
CA ASP A 65 -6.52 6.09 -0.06
C ASP A 65 -8.05 6.21 0.00
N ASP A 66 -8.77 5.26 -0.61
CA ASP A 66 -10.23 5.18 -0.55
C ASP A 66 -10.74 4.75 0.84
N HIS A 67 -9.97 3.97 1.61
CA HIS A 67 -10.28 3.66 3.00
C HIS A 67 -10.32 4.91 3.87
N VAL A 68 -9.47 5.92 3.59
CA VAL A 68 -9.55 7.20 4.28
C VAL A 68 -10.85 7.93 3.94
N ILE A 69 -11.18 8.04 2.65
CA ILE A 69 -12.39 8.74 2.21
C ILE A 69 -13.66 8.04 2.69
N SER A 70 -13.71 6.71 2.69
CA SER A 70 -14.86 5.94 3.18
C SER A 70 -15.00 5.96 4.71
N GLY A 71 -13.93 6.29 5.44
CA GLY A 71 -13.86 6.28 6.91
C GLY A 71 -13.44 4.94 7.50
N ALA A 72 -12.98 3.99 6.69
CA ALA A 72 -12.41 2.72 7.16
C ALA A 72 -10.99 2.89 7.75
N PHE A 73 -10.29 3.97 7.41
CA PHE A 73 -9.01 4.35 8.00
C PHE A 73 -9.08 5.82 8.48
N ALA A 74 -9.05 6.03 9.79
CA ALA A 74 -9.22 7.35 10.37
C ALA A 74 -7.91 8.15 10.32
N VAL A 75 -7.98 9.37 9.79
CA VAL A 75 -6.89 10.36 9.79
C VAL A 75 -7.46 11.75 10.07
N PRO A 76 -6.66 12.73 10.50
CA PRO A 76 -7.07 14.13 10.58
C PRO A 76 -7.39 14.73 9.21
N PHE A 77 -8.46 15.53 9.14
CA PHE A 77 -8.86 16.30 7.96
C PHE A 77 -8.75 17.81 8.26
N PRO A 78 -8.49 18.67 7.27
CA PRO A 78 -8.32 18.36 5.84
C PRO A 78 -6.94 17.73 5.54
N VAL A 79 -6.84 16.91 4.48
CA VAL A 79 -5.64 16.12 4.17
C VAL A 79 -5.37 16.03 2.67
N ILE A 80 -4.10 15.95 2.28
CA ILE A 80 -3.67 15.52 0.94
C ILE A 80 -3.27 14.05 1.04
N LEU A 81 -4.01 13.17 0.36
CA LEU A 81 -3.76 11.72 0.34
C LEU A 81 -2.71 11.33 -0.71
N GLY A 82 -2.60 10.04 -1.00
CA GLY A 82 -1.66 9.46 -1.94
C GLY A 82 -0.36 9.03 -1.25
N HIS A 83 0.06 7.81 -1.53
CA HIS A 83 1.23 7.17 -0.94
C HIS A 83 1.98 6.24 -1.91
N GLU A 84 1.54 6.16 -3.17
CA GLU A 84 2.08 5.29 -4.19
C GLU A 84 2.54 6.14 -5.38
N ALA A 85 3.78 6.64 -5.35
CA ALA A 85 4.24 7.60 -6.35
C ALA A 85 5.71 7.44 -6.74
N ALA A 86 6.04 8.08 -7.85
CA ALA A 86 7.40 8.34 -8.27
C ALA A 86 7.53 9.81 -8.67
N GLY A 87 8.68 10.40 -8.36
CA GLY A 87 8.94 11.81 -8.59
C GLY A 87 10.41 12.10 -8.85
N VAL A 88 10.71 13.38 -8.92
CA VAL A 88 12.07 13.91 -9.00
C VAL A 88 12.30 14.88 -7.86
N VAL A 89 13.46 14.80 -7.22
CA VAL A 89 13.84 15.75 -6.17
C VAL A 89 13.94 17.15 -6.79
N GLU A 90 13.21 18.10 -6.23
CA GLU A 90 13.30 19.51 -6.60
C GLU A 90 14.32 20.23 -5.71
N SER A 91 14.25 20.06 -4.40
CA SER A 91 15.18 20.63 -3.43
C SER A 91 15.33 19.73 -2.20
N VAL A 92 16.44 19.93 -1.49
CA VAL A 92 16.75 19.24 -0.23
C VAL A 92 17.04 20.28 0.84
N GLY A 93 16.67 19.97 2.08
CA GLY A 93 17.03 20.78 3.23
C GLY A 93 18.40 20.42 3.80
N GLU A 94 18.79 21.15 4.85
CA GLU A 94 20.06 20.95 5.53
C GLU A 94 20.24 19.51 6.05
N GLY A 95 21.44 18.96 5.92
CA GLY A 95 21.78 17.62 6.42
C GLY A 95 21.44 16.45 5.50
N VAL A 96 20.64 16.65 4.45
CA VAL A 96 20.33 15.60 3.47
C VAL A 96 21.55 15.30 2.61
N THR A 97 21.99 14.04 2.60
CA THR A 97 23.22 13.62 1.89
C THR A 97 23.00 12.52 0.85
N TYR A 98 21.91 11.74 0.96
CA TYR A 98 21.69 10.54 0.14
C TYR A 98 20.99 10.84 -1.21
N VAL A 99 20.25 11.94 -1.31
CA VAL A 99 19.59 12.41 -2.53
C VAL A 99 19.94 13.86 -2.84
N LYS A 100 19.85 14.25 -4.12
CA LYS A 100 20.08 15.62 -4.58
C LYS A 100 19.05 16.04 -5.63
N PRO A 101 18.87 17.36 -5.89
CA PRO A 101 18.01 17.83 -6.97
C PRO A 101 18.27 17.11 -8.30
N GLY A 102 17.19 16.73 -8.97
CA GLY A 102 17.22 15.97 -10.24
C GLY A 102 17.27 14.45 -10.08
N ASP A 103 17.54 13.90 -8.88
CA ASP A 103 17.45 12.45 -8.67
C ASP A 103 15.99 11.98 -8.75
N LYS A 104 15.75 10.86 -9.45
CA LYS A 104 14.46 10.16 -9.41
C LYS A 104 14.31 9.42 -8.09
N VAL A 105 13.10 9.50 -7.53
CA VAL A 105 12.80 8.97 -6.20
C VAL A 105 11.41 8.35 -6.12
N ILE A 106 11.25 7.44 -5.17
CA ILE A 106 9.96 6.92 -4.69
C ILE A 106 9.79 7.35 -3.23
N PRO A 107 8.73 8.09 -2.87
CA PRO A 107 8.35 8.32 -1.48
C PRO A 107 7.99 7.00 -0.78
N LEU A 108 8.40 6.84 0.48
CA LEU A 108 8.20 5.64 1.27
C LEU A 108 7.17 5.91 2.37
N PHE A 109 6.00 5.27 2.27
CA PHE A 109 4.95 5.42 3.28
C PHE A 109 5.29 4.72 4.61
N VAL A 110 6.22 3.77 4.57
CA VAL A 110 6.94 3.26 5.73
C VAL A 110 8.38 3.76 5.66
N PRO A 111 8.80 4.67 6.56
CA PRO A 111 10.17 5.17 6.57
C PRO A 111 11.19 4.06 6.88
N GLN A 112 12.47 4.33 6.64
CA GLN A 112 13.57 3.48 7.12
C GLN A 112 14.65 4.35 7.75
N CYS A 113 14.62 4.50 9.09
CA CYS A 113 15.55 5.39 9.81
C CYS A 113 16.93 4.77 10.09
N GLY A 114 17.09 3.46 9.96
CA GLY A 114 18.35 2.76 10.19
C GLY A 114 18.77 2.57 11.65
N GLU A 115 18.08 3.20 12.60
CA GLU A 115 18.48 3.23 14.02
C GLU A 115 17.47 2.59 14.98
N CYS A 116 16.17 2.53 14.63
CA CYS A 116 15.17 1.94 15.51
C CYS A 116 15.23 0.40 15.52
N SER A 117 14.68 -0.22 16.55
CA SER A 117 14.68 -1.68 16.75
C SER A 117 14.15 -2.46 15.54
N SER A 118 13.15 -1.92 14.85
CA SER A 118 12.60 -2.52 13.63
C SER A 118 13.57 -2.41 12.45
N CYS A 119 14.25 -1.26 12.27
CA CYS A 119 15.19 -1.06 11.17
C CYS A 119 16.50 -1.84 11.31
N VAL A 120 16.97 -2.09 12.53
CA VAL A 120 18.19 -2.89 12.78
C VAL A 120 17.90 -4.40 12.85
N SER A 121 16.62 -4.78 12.88
CA SER A 121 16.18 -6.17 12.88
C SER A 121 16.22 -6.75 11.46
N SER A 122 16.67 -8.00 11.33
CA SER A 122 16.57 -8.75 10.07
C SER A 122 15.16 -9.25 9.76
N LYS A 123 14.19 -9.04 10.65
CA LYS A 123 12.81 -9.55 10.55
C LYS A 123 11.76 -8.44 10.45
N GLY A 124 12.13 -7.19 10.74
CA GLY A 124 11.21 -6.05 10.78
C GLY A 124 11.41 -5.11 9.62
N ASN A 125 10.32 -4.52 9.12
CA ASN A 125 10.35 -3.41 8.17
C ASN A 125 9.47 -2.22 8.61
N LEU A 126 8.73 -2.34 9.72
CA LEU A 126 7.83 -1.30 10.22
C LEU A 126 8.59 -0.34 11.14
N CYS A 127 9.28 0.64 10.57
CA CYS A 127 10.06 1.64 11.30
C CYS A 127 9.21 2.35 12.35
N THR A 128 9.73 2.60 13.55
CA THR A 128 8.97 3.27 14.63
C THR A 128 8.65 4.73 14.34
N LYS A 129 9.27 5.34 13.31
CA LYS A 129 8.95 6.70 12.83
C LYS A 129 7.79 6.72 11.82
N ASN A 130 7.13 5.58 11.55
CA ASN A 130 5.99 5.52 10.65
C ASN A 130 4.77 6.29 11.20
N ASP A 131 3.96 6.84 10.30
CA ASP A 131 2.69 7.51 10.64
C ASP A 131 1.45 6.63 10.34
N LEU A 132 1.61 5.31 10.26
CA LEU A 132 0.48 4.39 10.03
C LEU A 132 -0.26 4.06 11.32
N GLY A 133 0.45 4.00 12.45
CA GLY A 133 -0.14 3.70 13.75
C GLY A 133 -0.78 4.91 14.43
N ALA A 134 -0.03 6.00 14.57
CA ALA A 134 -0.51 7.23 15.18
C ALA A 134 -1.40 8.06 14.24
N ALA A 135 -1.14 7.97 12.92
CA ALA A 135 -1.88 8.68 11.87
C ALA A 135 -2.10 10.16 12.18
N CYS A 136 -1.06 10.85 12.67
CA CYS A 136 -1.16 12.25 13.09
C CYS A 136 -1.19 13.21 11.89
N GLY A 137 -0.73 12.77 10.72
CA GLY A 137 -0.78 13.55 9.49
C GLY A 137 0.14 14.77 9.52
N LEU A 138 1.30 14.66 10.16
CA LEU A 138 2.28 15.72 10.32
C LEU A 138 3.69 15.23 9.99
N MET A 139 4.60 16.17 9.76
CA MET A 139 6.03 15.88 9.67
C MET A 139 6.60 15.50 11.05
N ASN A 140 7.82 14.96 11.10
CA ASN A 140 8.49 14.57 12.34
C ASN A 140 8.65 15.72 13.35
N ASP A 141 8.64 16.98 12.88
CA ASP A 141 8.71 18.18 13.73
C ASP A 141 7.33 18.62 14.28
N GLY A 142 6.27 17.84 14.05
CA GLY A 142 4.91 18.15 14.49
C GLY A 142 4.21 19.24 13.67
N THR A 143 4.72 19.59 12.49
CA THR A 143 4.13 20.63 11.62
C THR A 143 3.78 20.09 10.24
N THR A 144 3.00 20.84 9.45
CA THR A 144 2.74 20.53 8.04
C THR A 144 3.53 21.45 7.10
N ARG A 145 3.70 21.03 5.84
CA ARG A 145 4.26 21.84 4.76
C ARG A 145 3.19 22.37 3.81
N PHE A 146 1.93 22.02 4.05
CA PHE A 146 0.81 22.38 3.17
C PHE A 146 -0.12 23.40 3.82
N THR A 147 -0.46 24.42 3.03
CA THR A 147 -1.54 25.37 3.34
C THR A 147 -2.48 25.46 2.15
N CYS A 148 -3.80 25.48 2.39
CA CYS A 148 -4.81 25.78 1.37
C CYS A 148 -5.84 26.74 1.95
N LYS A 149 -6.13 27.84 1.24
CA LYS A 149 -7.11 28.87 1.68
C LYS A 149 -6.84 29.38 3.11
N GLY A 150 -5.56 29.56 3.45
CA GLY A 150 -5.13 30.00 4.79
C GLY A 150 -5.28 28.95 5.90
N LYS A 151 -5.66 27.70 5.59
CA LYS A 151 -5.76 26.59 6.54
C LYS A 151 -4.60 25.62 6.35
N GLN A 152 -4.08 25.09 7.45
CA GLN A 152 -3.13 23.98 7.42
C GLN A 152 -3.80 22.71 6.91
N ILE A 153 -3.10 21.98 6.04
CA ILE A 153 -3.57 20.71 5.48
C ILE A 153 -2.65 19.60 5.96
N HIS A 154 -3.22 18.51 6.46
CA HIS A 154 -2.47 17.37 6.97
C HIS A 154 -1.76 16.61 5.84
N GLN A 155 -0.65 15.98 6.21
CA GLN A 155 0.04 14.96 5.42
C GLN A 155 -0.65 13.61 5.58
N PHE A 156 -0.31 12.66 4.71
CA PHE A 156 -0.77 11.28 4.78
C PHE A 156 0.39 10.32 4.62
N ALA A 157 0.53 9.40 5.59
CA ALA A 157 1.49 8.30 5.57
C ALA A 157 2.90 8.75 5.15
N SER A 158 3.39 9.85 5.74
CA SER A 158 4.72 10.42 5.48
C SER A 158 5.03 10.76 4.00
N THR A 159 4.01 10.91 3.14
CA THR A 159 4.20 11.01 1.68
C THR A 159 3.35 12.08 1.00
N SER A 160 2.01 12.02 1.12
CA SER A 160 1.06 12.93 0.45
C SER A 160 1.35 13.19 -1.02
N THR A 161 0.99 12.24 -1.88
CA THR A 161 1.39 12.26 -3.30
C THR A 161 0.30 12.77 -4.27
N PHE A 162 -0.91 13.07 -3.78
CA PHE A 162 -1.97 13.69 -4.59
C PHE A 162 -1.78 15.22 -4.71
N THR A 163 -0.58 15.64 -5.09
CA THR A 163 -0.13 17.02 -5.27
C THR A 163 0.99 17.06 -6.29
N GLU A 164 1.16 18.17 -7.01
CA GLU A 164 2.29 18.35 -7.93
C GLU A 164 3.64 18.40 -7.19
N TYR A 165 3.67 18.89 -5.95
CA TYR A 165 4.85 18.91 -5.08
C TYR A 165 4.51 18.47 -3.66
N THR A 166 5.36 17.62 -3.09
CA THR A 166 5.28 17.19 -1.68
C THR A 166 6.61 17.39 -0.97
N VAL A 167 6.59 17.44 0.35
CA VAL A 167 7.78 17.46 1.20
C VAL A 167 7.73 16.26 2.13
N VAL A 168 8.79 15.46 2.14
CA VAL A 168 8.92 14.26 2.96
C VAL A 168 10.20 14.31 3.79
N HIS A 169 10.27 13.53 4.86
CA HIS A 169 11.51 13.33 5.60
C HIS A 169 12.48 12.47 4.77
N GLU A 170 13.80 12.65 4.94
CA GLU A 170 14.81 11.91 4.16
C GLU A 170 14.75 10.39 4.36
N THR A 171 14.25 9.93 5.51
CA THR A 171 14.03 8.51 5.80
C THR A 171 12.83 7.93 5.05
N SER A 172 12.02 8.79 4.45
CA SER A 172 10.78 8.45 3.73
C SER A 172 10.95 8.65 2.22
N VAL A 173 12.17 8.56 1.70
CA VAL A 173 12.45 8.65 0.27
C VAL A 173 13.57 7.70 -0.15
N ALA A 174 13.32 6.93 -1.20
CA ALA A 174 14.33 6.09 -1.83
C ALA A 174 14.72 6.65 -3.19
N LYS A 175 16.02 6.85 -3.40
CA LYS A 175 16.60 7.07 -4.73
C LYS A 175 16.41 5.83 -5.60
N ILE A 176 16.04 6.04 -6.86
CA ILE A 176 15.88 4.98 -7.84
C ILE A 176 16.73 5.25 -9.08
N ASP A 177 16.75 4.30 -10.01
CA ASP A 177 17.44 4.41 -11.29
C ASP A 177 16.96 5.65 -12.08
N ALA A 178 17.90 6.42 -12.61
CA ALA A 178 17.64 7.61 -13.42
C ALA A 178 16.85 7.31 -14.70
N VAL A 179 16.93 6.08 -15.25
CA VAL A 179 16.15 5.71 -16.45
C VAL A 179 14.78 5.11 -16.14
N ALA A 180 14.46 4.87 -14.86
CA ALA A 180 13.19 4.26 -14.47
C ALA A 180 11.98 5.11 -14.93
N PRO A 181 10.99 4.53 -15.63
CA PRO A 181 9.79 5.24 -16.08
C PRO A 181 8.83 5.50 -14.90
N PRO A 182 8.66 6.76 -14.43
CA PRO A 182 7.88 7.07 -13.22
C PRO A 182 6.45 6.54 -13.25
N GLU A 183 5.81 6.55 -14.42
CA GLU A 183 4.44 6.09 -14.65
C GLU A 183 4.24 4.58 -14.48
N LYS A 184 5.33 3.81 -14.37
CA LYS A 184 5.29 2.38 -14.09
C LYS A 184 5.82 2.07 -12.70
N VAL A 185 6.97 2.65 -12.34
CA VAL A 185 7.66 2.31 -11.09
C VAL A 185 7.00 2.93 -9.86
N CYS A 186 6.07 3.88 -10.01
CA CYS A 186 5.26 4.37 -8.89
C CYS A 186 4.56 3.23 -8.11
N LEU A 187 4.14 2.15 -8.81
CA LEU A 187 3.49 0.98 -8.20
C LEU A 187 4.41 0.22 -7.22
N ILE A 188 5.73 0.36 -7.35
CA ILE A 188 6.71 -0.21 -6.42
C ILE A 188 6.62 0.48 -5.05
N GLY A 189 6.14 1.72 -4.99
CA GLY A 189 5.97 2.47 -3.74
C GLY A 189 4.94 1.85 -2.78
N CYS A 190 4.00 1.03 -3.28
CA CYS A 190 3.03 0.33 -2.44
C CYS A 190 2.59 -1.00 -3.03
N GLY A 191 1.64 -1.01 -3.98
CA GLY A 191 0.84 -2.17 -4.30
C GLY A 191 1.62 -3.36 -4.87
N PHE A 192 2.58 -3.10 -5.76
CA PHE A 192 3.42 -4.17 -6.33
C PHE A 192 4.30 -4.81 -5.26
N SER A 193 5.09 -4.01 -4.56
CA SER A 193 6.05 -4.49 -3.55
C SER A 193 5.34 -5.18 -2.39
N THR A 194 4.16 -4.69 -2.00
CA THR A 194 3.35 -5.28 -0.93
C THR A 194 2.93 -6.70 -1.28
N GLY A 195 2.29 -6.91 -2.44
CA GLY A 195 1.83 -8.24 -2.81
C GLY A 195 2.97 -9.19 -3.16
N TYR A 196 3.93 -8.72 -3.96
CA TYR A 196 5.07 -9.53 -4.38
C TYR A 196 5.95 -9.94 -3.19
N GLY A 197 6.22 -8.99 -2.29
CA GLY A 197 6.94 -9.23 -1.04
C GLY A 197 6.18 -10.09 -0.04
N ALA A 198 4.84 -10.01 0.01
CA ALA A 198 4.05 -10.90 0.86
C ALA A 198 4.27 -12.38 0.50
N ALA A 199 4.29 -12.70 -0.80
CA ALA A 199 4.57 -14.06 -1.24
C ALA A 199 6.03 -14.49 -1.00
N LEU A 200 7.00 -13.68 -1.42
CA LEU A 200 8.41 -14.08 -1.41
C LEU A 200 9.12 -13.90 -0.07
N ASN A 201 8.84 -12.80 0.64
CA ASN A 201 9.60 -12.42 1.82
C ASN A 201 8.87 -12.83 3.11
N SER A 202 7.55 -12.63 3.17
CA SER A 202 6.76 -12.93 4.37
C SER A 202 6.34 -14.40 4.42
N ALA A 203 5.60 -14.88 3.42
CA ALA A 203 5.15 -16.26 3.35
C ALA A 203 6.28 -17.22 2.94
N LYS A 204 7.26 -16.74 2.15
CA LYS A 204 8.35 -17.53 1.59
C LYS A 204 7.82 -18.76 0.86
N VAL A 205 6.89 -18.51 -0.07
CA VAL A 205 6.25 -19.55 -0.87
C VAL A 205 7.29 -20.50 -1.43
N GLU A 206 7.06 -21.79 -1.26
CA GLU A 206 7.97 -22.85 -1.69
C GLU A 206 7.66 -23.33 -3.11
N ARG A 207 8.71 -23.75 -3.82
CA ARG A 207 8.54 -24.37 -5.14
C ARG A 207 7.69 -25.62 -5.00
N GLY A 208 6.70 -25.76 -5.88
CA GLY A 208 5.81 -26.92 -5.90
C GLY A 208 4.50 -26.72 -5.15
N SER A 209 4.39 -25.68 -4.32
CA SER A 209 3.25 -25.46 -3.43
C SER A 209 1.95 -25.10 -4.16
N THR A 210 0.84 -25.20 -3.44
CA THR A 210 -0.48 -24.69 -3.81
C THR A 210 -0.79 -23.43 -2.99
N CYS A 211 -1.14 -22.35 -3.68
CA CYS A 211 -1.49 -21.07 -3.04
C CYS A 211 -2.95 -20.68 -3.30
N ALA A 212 -3.62 -20.07 -2.33
CA ALA A 212 -4.89 -19.36 -2.50
C ALA A 212 -4.71 -17.85 -2.28
N VAL A 213 -5.25 -17.03 -3.19
CA VAL A 213 -5.17 -15.57 -3.11
C VAL A 213 -6.57 -14.97 -3.11
N PHE A 214 -7.00 -14.45 -1.96
CA PHE A 214 -8.32 -13.84 -1.77
C PHE A 214 -8.25 -12.34 -2.07
N GLY A 215 -8.97 -11.93 -3.11
CA GLY A 215 -8.94 -10.59 -3.65
C GLY A 215 -7.96 -10.45 -4.82
N LEU A 216 -8.47 -10.10 -6.00
CA LEU A 216 -7.70 -9.98 -7.24
C LEU A 216 -7.58 -8.51 -7.69
N GLY A 217 -7.38 -7.60 -6.73
CA GLY A 217 -6.98 -6.21 -6.99
C GLY A 217 -5.48 -6.08 -7.32
N GLY A 218 -4.95 -4.85 -7.41
CA GLY A 218 -3.53 -4.63 -7.76
C GLY A 218 -2.54 -5.36 -6.83
N VAL A 219 -2.79 -5.33 -5.51
CA VAL A 219 -1.96 -6.04 -4.53
C VAL A 219 -2.10 -7.56 -4.69
N GLY A 220 -3.33 -8.09 -4.81
CA GLY A 220 -3.57 -9.52 -4.98
C GLY A 220 -2.99 -10.09 -6.27
N LEU A 221 -3.06 -9.34 -7.37
CA LEU A 221 -2.36 -9.70 -8.61
C LEU A 221 -0.84 -9.72 -8.43
N SER A 222 -0.30 -8.86 -7.57
CA SER A 222 1.12 -8.85 -7.23
C SER A 222 1.52 -10.04 -6.34
N VAL A 223 0.62 -10.50 -5.46
CA VAL A 223 0.78 -11.78 -4.75
C VAL A 223 0.82 -12.94 -5.75
N VAL A 224 -0.11 -12.99 -6.71
CA VAL A 224 -0.12 -14.02 -7.77
C VAL A 224 1.21 -14.06 -8.53
N MET A 225 1.74 -12.90 -8.92
CA MET A 225 3.06 -12.82 -9.57
C MET A 225 4.18 -13.32 -8.65
N GLY A 226 4.12 -13.01 -7.36
CA GLY A 226 5.08 -13.49 -6.35
C GLY A 226 5.05 -15.01 -6.18
N CYS A 227 3.85 -15.60 -6.04
CA CYS A 227 3.68 -17.06 -5.96
C CYS A 227 4.20 -17.76 -7.23
N LYS A 228 3.94 -17.19 -8.41
CA LYS A 228 4.46 -17.73 -9.68
C LYS A 228 5.98 -17.64 -9.72
N ALA A 229 6.57 -16.51 -9.31
CA ALA A 229 8.02 -16.34 -9.27
C ALA A 229 8.70 -17.31 -8.29
N ALA A 230 8.04 -17.64 -7.17
CA ALA A 230 8.49 -18.66 -6.22
C ALA A 230 8.43 -20.09 -6.77
N GLY A 231 7.68 -20.32 -7.85
CA GLY A 231 7.51 -21.63 -8.46
C GLY A 231 6.40 -22.47 -7.84
N ALA A 232 5.35 -21.85 -7.29
CA ALA A 232 4.12 -22.55 -6.90
C ALA A 232 3.54 -23.32 -8.10
N SER A 233 3.10 -24.56 -7.89
CA SER A 233 2.51 -25.40 -8.95
C SER A 233 1.07 -25.02 -9.25
N ARG A 234 0.33 -24.56 -8.23
CA ARG A 234 -1.08 -24.17 -8.34
C ARG A 234 -1.29 -22.84 -7.62
N ILE A 235 -2.02 -21.93 -8.26
CA ILE A 235 -2.35 -20.61 -7.72
C ILE A 235 -3.84 -20.37 -7.97
N ILE A 236 -4.64 -20.47 -6.90
CA ILE A 236 -6.09 -20.35 -6.91
C ILE A 236 -6.46 -18.89 -6.59
N GLY A 237 -6.96 -18.16 -7.58
CA GLY A 237 -7.47 -16.81 -7.38
C GLY A 237 -8.93 -16.82 -6.91
N VAL A 238 -9.24 -16.14 -5.81
CA VAL A 238 -10.60 -16.06 -5.26
C VAL A 238 -11.09 -14.62 -5.29
N ASP A 239 -12.14 -14.33 -6.06
CA ASP A 239 -12.78 -13.00 -6.09
C ASP A 239 -14.25 -13.10 -6.51
N ILE A 240 -15.10 -12.25 -5.93
CA ILE A 240 -16.52 -12.18 -6.27
C ILE A 240 -16.77 -11.55 -7.65
N ASN A 241 -15.80 -10.80 -8.17
CA ASN A 241 -15.87 -10.19 -9.49
C ASN A 241 -15.11 -11.04 -10.52
N LYS A 242 -15.85 -11.87 -11.26
CA LYS A 242 -15.31 -12.73 -12.33
C LYS A 242 -14.57 -11.96 -13.43
N GLY A 243 -14.87 -10.67 -13.63
CA GLY A 243 -14.18 -9.82 -14.60
C GLY A 243 -12.67 -9.68 -14.36
N LYS A 244 -12.20 -9.98 -13.14
CA LYS A 244 -10.77 -9.95 -12.79
C LYS A 244 -10.01 -11.22 -13.17
N PHE A 245 -10.70 -12.34 -13.43
CA PHE A 245 -10.07 -13.65 -13.58
C PHE A 245 -9.14 -13.75 -14.78
N ALA A 246 -9.50 -13.12 -15.90
CA ALA A 246 -8.67 -13.14 -17.11
C ALA A 246 -7.28 -12.56 -16.83
N LYS A 247 -7.21 -11.40 -16.16
CA LYS A 247 -5.94 -10.77 -15.79
C LYS A 247 -5.18 -11.58 -14.75
N ALA A 248 -5.87 -12.17 -13.77
CA ALA A 248 -5.22 -13.04 -12.78
C ALA A 248 -4.54 -14.25 -13.44
N LYS A 249 -5.22 -14.90 -14.41
CA LYS A 249 -4.66 -16.03 -15.15
C LYS A 249 -3.47 -15.63 -16.03
N GLU A 250 -3.58 -14.50 -16.73
CA GLU A 250 -2.46 -13.93 -17.50
C GLU A 250 -1.19 -13.75 -16.64
N LEU A 251 -1.36 -13.30 -15.38
CA LEU A 251 -0.26 -13.00 -14.47
C LEU A 251 0.24 -14.22 -13.68
N GLY A 252 -0.52 -15.31 -13.60
CA GLY A 252 -0.04 -16.55 -13.02
C GLY A 252 -1.05 -17.45 -12.33
N ALA A 253 -2.28 -17.00 -12.09
CA ALA A 253 -3.29 -17.85 -11.48
C ALA A 253 -3.57 -19.06 -12.40
N THR A 254 -3.51 -20.27 -11.85
CA THR A 254 -3.81 -21.50 -12.61
C THR A 254 -5.31 -21.70 -12.74
N GLU A 255 -6.05 -21.27 -11.73
CA GLU A 255 -7.51 -21.37 -11.64
C GLU A 255 -8.06 -20.16 -10.89
N CYS A 256 -9.33 -19.83 -11.12
CA CYS A 256 -10.03 -18.79 -10.38
C CYS A 256 -11.44 -19.25 -10.04
N ILE A 257 -11.89 -18.91 -8.84
CA ILE A 257 -13.21 -19.27 -8.34
C ILE A 257 -13.92 -18.05 -7.78
N ASN A 258 -15.23 -17.98 -7.98
CA ASN A 258 -16.10 -17.01 -7.35
C ASN A 258 -16.87 -17.72 -6.22
N PRO A 259 -16.74 -17.30 -4.95
CA PRO A 259 -17.50 -17.88 -3.85
C PRO A 259 -19.02 -17.90 -4.08
N GLN A 260 -19.57 -16.96 -4.86
CA GLN A 260 -20.99 -16.86 -5.16
C GLN A 260 -21.51 -17.94 -6.13
N ASP A 261 -20.62 -18.71 -6.75
CA ASP A 261 -21.00 -19.83 -7.62
C ASP A 261 -21.27 -21.13 -6.85
N PHE A 262 -21.01 -21.13 -5.54
CA PHE A 262 -21.11 -22.31 -4.70
C PHE A 262 -22.16 -22.13 -3.62
N THR A 263 -22.84 -23.22 -3.27
CA THR A 263 -23.76 -23.28 -2.13
C THR A 263 -23.04 -23.61 -0.82
N LYS A 264 -21.85 -24.21 -0.91
CA LYS A 264 -20.97 -24.52 0.22
C LYS A 264 -20.12 -23.30 0.58
N PRO A 265 -19.68 -23.19 1.85
CA PRO A 265 -18.62 -22.28 2.25
C PRO A 265 -17.38 -22.44 1.37
N ILE A 266 -16.66 -21.35 1.09
CA ILE A 266 -15.55 -21.35 0.13
C ILE A 266 -14.36 -22.20 0.63
N GLU A 267 -14.20 -22.28 1.94
CA GLU A 267 -13.22 -23.13 2.61
C GLU A 267 -13.43 -24.61 2.24
N ASP A 268 -14.68 -25.09 2.30
CA ASP A 268 -15.02 -26.48 1.94
C ASP A 268 -14.77 -26.74 0.45
N VAL A 269 -15.07 -25.75 -0.39
CA VAL A 269 -14.81 -25.82 -1.83
C VAL A 269 -13.30 -25.92 -2.09
N LEU A 270 -12.47 -25.12 -1.41
CA LEU A 270 -11.02 -25.17 -1.55
C LEU A 270 -10.44 -26.49 -1.03
N MET A 271 -10.99 -27.01 0.07
CA MET A 271 -10.64 -28.34 0.59
C MET A 271 -10.93 -29.43 -0.45
N GLU A 272 -12.10 -29.41 -1.08
CA GLU A 272 -12.45 -30.37 -2.13
C GLU A 272 -11.54 -30.22 -3.37
N LEU A 273 -11.26 -28.99 -3.81
CA LEU A 273 -10.38 -28.69 -4.95
C LEU A 273 -8.90 -29.07 -4.72
N THR A 274 -8.51 -29.27 -3.47
CA THR A 274 -7.16 -29.66 -3.06
C THR A 274 -7.08 -31.12 -2.61
N GLY A 275 -8.14 -31.90 -2.84
CA GLY A 275 -8.18 -33.33 -2.50
C GLY A 275 -8.18 -33.58 -0.99
N GLY A 276 -8.74 -32.65 -0.21
CA GLY A 276 -8.82 -32.72 1.24
C GLY A 276 -7.57 -32.23 1.99
N ASN A 277 -6.56 -31.70 1.28
CA ASN A 277 -5.29 -31.30 1.90
C ASN A 277 -5.24 -29.81 2.28
N GLY A 278 -6.15 -28.99 1.77
CA GLY A 278 -6.05 -27.53 1.88
C GLY A 278 -4.95 -26.95 0.99
N VAL A 279 -4.61 -25.69 1.21
CA VAL A 279 -3.52 -25.00 0.52
C VAL A 279 -2.29 -24.87 1.43
N ASP A 280 -1.11 -24.80 0.83
CA ASP A 280 0.14 -24.59 1.58
C ASP A 280 0.25 -23.14 2.06
N TYR A 281 -0.20 -22.20 1.23
CA TYR A 281 -0.19 -20.76 1.53
C TYR A 281 -1.50 -20.10 1.12
N SER A 282 -2.01 -19.24 1.98
CA SER A 282 -3.20 -18.44 1.73
C SER A 282 -2.93 -16.97 2.01
N PHE A 283 -3.52 -16.08 1.21
CA PHE A 283 -3.33 -14.64 1.30
C PHE A 283 -4.67 -13.93 1.34
N GLU A 284 -4.90 -13.14 2.40
CA GLU A 284 -6.02 -12.19 2.47
C GLU A 284 -5.55 -10.84 1.92
N VAL A 285 -6.20 -10.36 0.86
CA VAL A 285 -5.82 -9.12 0.18
C VAL A 285 -7.05 -8.28 -0.16
N ILE A 286 -8.06 -8.31 0.72
CA ILE A 286 -9.32 -7.57 0.58
C ILE A 286 -9.47 -6.57 1.73
N GLY A 287 -9.15 -6.98 2.95
CA GLY A 287 -9.36 -6.18 4.16
C GLY A 287 -10.71 -6.44 4.81
N ARG A 288 -11.22 -7.68 4.79
CA ARG A 288 -12.42 -8.04 5.55
C ARG A 288 -12.12 -9.12 6.60
N THR A 289 -12.73 -8.97 7.77
CA THR A 289 -12.50 -9.87 8.90
C THR A 289 -13.02 -11.28 8.66
N ASP A 290 -14.13 -11.43 7.92
CA ASP A 290 -14.67 -12.73 7.55
C ASP A 290 -13.70 -13.50 6.64
N THR A 291 -13.14 -12.86 5.61
CA THR A 291 -12.15 -13.49 4.72
C THR A 291 -10.80 -13.75 5.39
N MET A 292 -10.40 -12.96 6.38
CA MET A 292 -9.21 -13.26 7.20
C MET A 292 -9.34 -14.59 7.95
N ILE A 293 -10.52 -14.90 8.47
CA ILE A 293 -10.78 -16.17 9.17
C ILE A 293 -10.69 -17.33 8.19
N LEU A 294 -11.30 -17.20 7.02
CA LEU A 294 -11.31 -18.24 5.98
C LEU A 294 -9.90 -18.61 5.55
N VAL A 295 -9.08 -17.61 5.25
CA VAL A 295 -7.66 -17.77 4.86
C VAL A 295 -6.89 -18.61 5.89
N LEU A 296 -7.16 -18.46 7.19
CA LEU A 296 -6.52 -19.28 8.23
C LEU A 296 -7.00 -20.74 8.25
N CYS A 297 -8.28 -20.98 7.93
CA CYS A 297 -8.88 -22.31 7.98
C CYS A 297 -8.46 -23.21 6.81
N ASP A 298 -8.07 -22.60 5.69
CA ASP A 298 -7.72 -23.30 4.45
C ASP A 298 -6.28 -23.84 4.42
N ILE A 299 -5.46 -23.50 5.42
CA ILE A 299 -4.05 -23.90 5.48
C ILE A 299 -3.94 -25.36 5.90
N ALA A 300 -3.20 -26.16 5.12
CA ALA A 300 -3.01 -27.61 5.34
C ALA A 300 -2.61 -27.97 6.79
N MET A 301 -1.75 -27.18 7.42
CA MET A 301 -1.34 -27.37 8.81
C MET A 301 -2.49 -27.19 9.80
N VAL A 302 -3.35 -26.19 9.60
CA VAL A 302 -4.52 -25.95 10.46
C VAL A 302 -5.52 -27.10 10.30
N GLN A 303 -5.60 -27.70 9.11
CA GLN A 303 -6.42 -28.87 8.88
C GLN A 303 -5.92 -30.11 9.62
N GLN A 304 -4.61 -30.40 9.64
CA GLN A 304 -4.07 -31.51 10.43
C GLN A 304 -4.42 -31.37 11.93
N VAL A 305 -4.44 -30.15 12.44
CA VAL A 305 -4.91 -29.88 13.81
C VAL A 305 -6.42 -30.12 13.91
N ARG A 306 -7.24 -29.64 12.97
CA ARG A 306 -8.70 -29.91 12.94
C ARG A 306 -9.03 -31.40 12.89
N ASP A 307 -8.34 -32.18 12.08
CA ASP A 307 -8.53 -33.64 12.00
C ASP A 307 -8.22 -34.32 13.34
N THR A 308 -7.33 -33.72 14.14
CA THR A 308 -6.95 -34.21 15.46
C THR A 308 -7.87 -33.69 16.58
N THR A 309 -8.40 -32.47 16.47
CA THR A 309 -9.13 -31.78 17.56
C THR A 309 -10.63 -31.55 17.31
N GLY A 310 -11.15 -31.88 16.13
CA GLY A 310 -12.50 -31.49 15.70
C GLY A 310 -12.68 -29.98 15.52
N ASP A 311 -13.93 -29.50 15.54
CA ASP A 311 -14.28 -28.09 15.29
C ASP A 311 -13.88 -27.09 16.39
N ALA A 312 -13.20 -27.54 17.46
CA ALA A 312 -12.84 -26.71 18.60
C ALA A 312 -11.93 -25.51 18.21
N VAL A 313 -11.02 -25.70 17.26
CA VAL A 313 -10.14 -24.63 16.76
C VAL A 313 -10.93 -23.59 15.97
N LEU A 314 -11.90 -24.03 15.17
CA LEU A 314 -12.77 -23.16 14.39
C LEU A 314 -13.70 -22.34 15.30
N ALA A 315 -14.23 -22.99 16.34
CA ALA A 315 -15.04 -22.33 17.37
C ALA A 315 -14.22 -21.28 18.14
N LEU A 316 -12.98 -21.60 18.52
CA LEU A 316 -12.09 -20.67 19.21
C LEU A 316 -11.67 -19.49 18.32
N ALA A 317 -11.33 -19.74 17.05
CA ALA A 317 -11.03 -18.68 16.08
C ALA A 317 -12.23 -17.75 15.89
N LYS A 318 -13.43 -18.30 15.69
CA LYS A 318 -14.68 -17.55 15.57
C LYS A 318 -14.99 -16.75 16.84
N GLU A 319 -14.79 -17.32 18.03
CA GLU A 319 -15.02 -16.65 19.32
C GLU A 319 -14.02 -15.50 19.56
N LEU A 320 -12.73 -15.71 19.28
CA LEU A 320 -11.70 -14.68 19.41
C LEU A 320 -11.96 -13.51 18.46
N THR A 321 -12.44 -13.78 17.24
CA THR A 321 -12.79 -12.72 16.28
C THR A 321 -14.11 -12.02 16.58
N GLY A 322 -15.11 -12.72 17.11
CA GLY A 322 -16.35 -12.07 17.58
C GLY A 322 -16.08 -11.05 18.69
N LYS A 323 -15.08 -11.31 19.54
CA LYS A 323 -14.58 -10.38 20.56
C LYS A 323 -13.73 -9.24 19.99
N LEU A 324 -13.09 -9.41 18.84
CA LEU A 324 -12.34 -8.35 18.14
C LEU A 324 -13.28 -7.41 17.38
N SER A 325 -14.27 -7.96 16.67
CA SER A 325 -15.30 -7.18 15.97
C SER A 325 -16.11 -6.29 16.92
N SER A 326 -16.43 -6.75 18.13
CA SER A 326 -17.17 -5.94 19.11
C SER A 326 -16.33 -4.84 19.76
N LYS A 327 -15.00 -4.99 19.84
CA LYS A 327 -14.09 -3.94 20.33
C LYS A 327 -13.83 -2.85 19.31
N THR A 328 -13.81 -3.17 18.01
CA THR A 328 -13.67 -2.15 16.95
C THR A 328 -14.87 -1.20 16.90
N THR A 329 -16.07 -1.67 17.26
CA THR A 329 -17.30 -0.84 17.31
C THR A 329 -17.38 0.06 18.55
N GLN A 330 -16.59 -0.21 19.61
CA GLN A 330 -16.55 0.63 20.82
C GLN A 330 -15.50 1.76 20.76
N LEU A 331 -14.68 1.79 19.70
CA LEU A 331 -13.66 2.83 19.46
C LEU A 331 -13.98 3.67 18.21
N ALA A 332 -15.21 3.59 17.68
CA ALA A 332 -15.71 4.40 16.57
C ALA A 332 -16.64 5.51 17.08
#